data_AF-A0A1Y2ZU45-F1
#
_entry.id   AF-A0A1Y2ZU45-F1
#
_cell.length_a   1.000
_cell.length_b   1.000
_cell.length_c   1.000
_cell.angle_alpha   90.00
_cell.angle_beta   90.00
_cell.angle_gamma   90.00
#
_symmetry.space_group_name_H-M   'P 1'
#
loop_
_entity.id
_entity.type
_entity.pdbx_description
1 polymer ?
#
loop_
_entity_poly.entity_id
_entity_poly.type
_entity_poly.pdbx_seq_one_letter_code
_entity_poly.pdbx_strand_id
1 'polypeptide(L)'
;MKLLKKIAVAAVMTASMLAVSSTAFAAEPHKDLNATIRAAGESTEASLVDAKSLLEKGGDIDEKVKADFNNARQSIKEFRYEATERLRQKMNDKIKSGREAFINNNNEKALADVNAALAIWAEMKTIYAAGHQ
;
A
#
# COMPACT_ATOMS: atom_id res chain seq x y z
N MET A 1 43.73 -23.71 6.91
CA MET A 1 42.76 -23.59 8.04
C MET A 1 43.02 -22.22 8.68
N LYS A 2 42.16 -21.21 8.73
CA LYS A 2 40.69 -21.07 8.77
C LYS A 2 40.39 -19.68 8.16
N LEU A 3 39.68 -19.57 7.03
CA LEU A 3 38.23 -19.37 6.96
C LEU A 3 37.64 -18.48 8.07
N LEU A 4 36.97 -17.41 7.64
CA LEU A 4 35.85 -16.72 8.27
C LEU A 4 36.16 -15.69 9.37
N LYS A 5 36.41 -14.44 8.94
CA LYS A 5 35.99 -13.26 9.72
C LYS A 5 34.58 -12.86 9.29
N LYS A 6 33.57 -13.59 9.78
CA LYS A 6 32.17 -13.13 9.80
C LYS A 6 31.93 -12.56 11.19
N ILE A 7 31.97 -11.24 11.32
CA ILE A 7 31.46 -10.56 12.51
C ILE A 7 29.98 -10.35 12.28
N ALA A 8 29.19 -11.14 12.99
CA ALA A 8 27.75 -10.99 13.10
C ALA A 8 27.44 -9.67 13.81
N VAL A 9 26.74 -8.77 13.13
CA VAL A 9 26.04 -7.68 13.78
C VAL A 9 24.62 -8.17 14.01
N ALA A 10 24.39 -8.67 15.22
CA ALA A 10 23.06 -8.94 15.73
C ALA A 10 22.40 -7.60 16.09
N ALA A 11 21.65 -7.03 15.16
CA ALA A 11 20.65 -6.02 15.48
C ALA A 11 19.32 -6.74 15.69
N VAL A 12 19.03 -7.02 16.97
CA VAL A 12 17.71 -7.41 17.44
C VAL A 12 16.79 -6.21 17.18
N MET A 13 16.00 -6.27 16.11
CA MET A 13 14.76 -5.50 16.03
C MET A 13 13.61 -6.46 16.25
N THR A 14 13.20 -6.56 17.51
CA THR A 14 11.85 -6.90 17.91
C THR A 14 10.88 -5.90 17.29
N ALA A 15 10.44 -6.18 16.07
CA ALA A 15 9.19 -5.66 15.55
C ALA A 15 8.21 -6.82 15.65
N SER A 16 7.34 -6.73 16.65
CA SER A 16 6.13 -7.51 16.81
C SER A 16 5.31 -7.49 15.53
N MET A 17 5.56 -8.45 14.64
CA MET A 17 4.56 -8.87 13.67
C MET A 17 3.53 -9.66 14.47
N LEU A 18 2.56 -8.93 15.02
CA LEU A 18 1.26 -9.48 15.34
C LEU A 18 0.86 -10.32 14.12
N ALA A 19 0.59 -11.59 14.40
CA ALA A 19 0.06 -12.53 13.45
C ALA A 19 -1.07 -11.86 12.66
N VAL A 20 -0.83 -11.51 11.40
CA VAL A 20 -1.91 -11.43 10.42
C VAL A 20 -2.24 -12.88 10.12
N SER A 21 -2.95 -13.52 11.06
CA SER A 21 -3.62 -14.77 10.79
C SER A 21 -4.54 -14.51 9.61
N SER A 22 -4.28 -15.20 8.51
CA SER A 22 -5.16 -15.25 7.36
C SER A 22 -6.52 -15.80 7.82
N THR A 23 -7.44 -14.93 8.24
CA THR A 23 -8.87 -15.23 8.29
C THR A 23 -9.42 -15.13 6.86
N ALA A 24 -8.84 -15.92 5.97
CA ALA A 24 -9.54 -16.35 4.77
C ALA A 24 -10.66 -17.29 5.27
N PHE A 25 -11.91 -16.92 4.99
CA PHE A 25 -13.12 -17.71 5.22
C PHE A 25 -13.60 -17.84 6.68
N ALA A 26 -14.03 -16.73 7.27
CA ALA A 26 -15.14 -16.76 8.22
C ALA A 26 -16.09 -15.61 7.88
N ALA A 27 -17.20 -15.96 7.23
CA ALA A 27 -18.33 -15.08 7.06
C ALA A 27 -18.94 -14.78 8.45
N GLU A 28 -18.51 -13.70 9.08
CA GLU A 28 -19.26 -13.09 10.18
C GLU A 28 -20.27 -12.10 9.58
N PRO A 29 -21.59 -12.29 9.78
CA PRO A 29 -22.64 -11.51 9.12
C PRO A 29 -22.74 -10.05 9.59
N HIS A 30 -21.82 -9.58 10.44
CA HIS A 30 -21.82 -8.22 11.01
C HIS A 30 -20.43 -7.60 11.13
N LYS A 31 -19.50 -7.88 10.21
CA LYS A 31 -18.37 -6.96 10.04
C LYS A 31 -18.96 -5.68 9.46
N ASP A 32 -18.98 -4.61 10.25
CA ASP A 32 -19.43 -3.30 9.81
C ASP A 32 -18.79 -3.01 8.43
N LEU A 33 -19.63 -2.97 7.39
CA LEU A 33 -19.19 -2.83 6.02
C LEU A 33 -18.36 -1.55 5.87
N ASN A 34 -18.69 -0.51 6.66
CA ASN A 34 -17.96 0.74 6.70
C ASN A 34 -16.59 0.57 7.36
N ALA A 35 -16.48 -0.22 8.43
CA ALA A 35 -15.20 -0.55 9.03
C ALA A 35 -14.29 -1.31 8.06
N THR A 36 -14.84 -2.21 7.25
CA THR A 36 -14.09 -2.94 6.21
C THR A 36 -13.63 -2.01 5.08
N ILE A 37 -14.50 -1.14 4.59
CA ILE A 37 -14.16 -0.15 3.56
C ILE A 37 -13.09 0.81 4.09
N ARG A 38 -13.21 1.29 5.34
CA ARG A 38 -12.23 2.18 5.95
C ARG A 38 -10.87 1.51 6.10
N ALA A 39 -10.83 0.27 6.61
CA ALA A 39 -9.59 -0.50 6.74
C ALA A 39 -8.91 -0.73 5.39
N ALA A 40 -9.68 -1.03 4.33
CA ALA A 40 -9.16 -1.13 2.98
C ALA A 40 -8.51 0.17 2.51
N GLY A 41 -9.14 1.30 2.78
CA GLY A 41 -8.61 2.63 2.51
C GLY A 41 -7.31 2.94 3.23
N GLU A 42 -7.27 2.70 4.54
CA GLU A 42 -6.09 2.90 5.39
C GLU A 42 -4.92 2.00 4.94
N SER A 43 -5.19 0.74 4.58
CA SER A 43 -4.19 -0.19 4.04
C SER A 43 -3.62 0.29 2.69
N THR A 44 -4.47 0.83 1.81
CA THR A 44 -4.00 1.43 0.56
C THR A 44 -3.11 2.64 0.80
N GLU A 45 -3.51 3.55 1.70
CA GLU A 45 -2.74 4.74 2.04
C GLU A 45 -1.37 4.39 2.62
N ALA A 46 -1.34 3.48 3.60
CA ALA A 46 -0.10 3.03 4.24
C ALA A 46 0.87 2.46 3.20
N SER A 47 0.40 1.55 2.35
CA SER A 47 1.23 0.94 1.29
C SER A 47 1.78 1.99 0.32
N LEU A 48 1.01 3.01 -0.04
CA LEU A 48 1.48 4.10 -0.92
C LEU A 48 2.49 5.01 -0.24
N VAL A 49 2.32 5.31 1.04
CA VAL A 49 3.27 6.10 1.82
C VAL A 49 4.58 5.34 2.01
N ASP A 50 4.53 4.04 2.25
CA ASP A 50 5.71 3.19 2.35
C ASP A 50 6.45 3.11 1.01
N ALA A 51 5.73 2.86 -0.09
CA ALA A 51 6.30 2.87 -1.43
C ALA A 51 6.98 4.22 -1.75
N LYS A 52 6.34 5.34 -1.40
CA LYS A 52 6.90 6.68 -1.56
C LYS A 52 8.21 6.84 -0.78
N SER A 53 8.19 6.51 0.50
CA SER A 53 9.35 6.61 1.41
C SER A 53 10.53 5.78 0.92
N LEU A 54 10.26 4.58 0.39
CA LEU A 54 11.27 3.73 -0.20
C LEU A 54 11.81 4.35 -1.51
N LEU A 55 10.94 4.77 -2.44
CA LEU A 55 11.36 5.42 -3.69
C LEU A 55 12.25 6.65 -3.46
N GLU A 56 11.96 7.45 -2.43
CA GLU A 56 12.75 8.63 -2.06
C GLU A 56 14.13 8.27 -1.45
N LYS A 57 14.20 7.19 -0.68
CA LYS A 57 15.46 6.73 -0.06
C LYS A 57 16.39 6.04 -1.07
N GLY A 58 15.82 5.37 -2.07
CA GLY A 58 16.57 4.52 -3.00
C GLY A 58 17.20 3.29 -2.32
N GLY A 59 18.08 2.60 -3.04
CA GLY A 59 18.80 1.41 -2.58
C GLY A 59 18.20 0.08 -3.04
N ASP A 60 18.56 -1.01 -2.36
CA ASP A 60 18.11 -2.37 -2.68
C ASP A 60 16.74 -2.67 -2.05
N ILE A 61 15.72 -2.01 -2.58
CA ILE A 61 14.34 -1.97 -2.07
C ILE A 61 13.33 -2.48 -3.09
N ASP A 62 13.82 -3.11 -4.16
CA ASP A 62 13.07 -3.49 -5.35
C ASP A 62 11.87 -4.38 -5.04
N GLU A 63 12.07 -5.40 -4.23
CA GLU A 63 11.00 -6.33 -3.84
C GLU A 63 9.96 -5.64 -2.95
N LYS A 64 10.40 -4.78 -2.03
CA LYS A 64 9.51 -4.08 -1.09
C LYS A 64 8.61 -3.08 -1.82
N VAL A 65 9.18 -2.23 -2.67
CA VAL A 65 8.40 -1.28 -3.47
C VAL A 65 7.38 -2.00 -4.36
N LYS A 66 7.78 -3.11 -5.00
CA LYS A 66 6.85 -3.93 -5.80
C LYS A 66 5.74 -4.54 -4.95
N ALA A 67 6.04 -5.00 -3.73
CA ALA A 67 5.06 -5.53 -2.79
C ALA A 67 4.07 -4.45 -2.35
N ASP A 68 4.55 -3.24 -2.02
CA ASP A 68 3.71 -2.12 -1.61
C ASP A 68 2.75 -1.68 -2.71
N PHE A 69 3.22 -1.59 -3.96
CA PHE A 69 2.35 -1.36 -5.11
C PHE A 69 1.29 -2.47 -5.27
N ASN A 70 1.64 -3.74 -5.04
CA ASN A 70 0.69 -4.84 -5.14
C ASN A 70 -0.35 -4.81 -4.02
N ASN A 71 0.08 -4.55 -2.79
CA ASN A 71 -0.79 -4.42 -1.62
C ASN A 71 -1.77 -3.26 -1.79
N ALA A 72 -1.27 -2.08 -2.20
CA ALA A 72 -2.11 -0.94 -2.52
C ALA A 72 -3.20 -1.28 -3.54
N ARG A 73 -2.85 -2.03 -4.61
CA ARG A 73 -3.81 -2.48 -5.64
C ARG A 73 -4.82 -3.51 -5.14
N GLN A 74 -4.44 -4.36 -4.20
CA GLN A 74 -5.37 -5.31 -3.61
C GLN A 74 -6.34 -4.60 -2.69
N SER A 75 -5.84 -3.79 -1.74
CA SER A 75 -6.69 -3.07 -0.79
C SER A 75 -7.61 -2.05 -1.47
N ILE A 76 -7.18 -1.34 -2.52
CA ILE A 76 -8.05 -0.37 -3.21
C ILE A 76 -9.19 -1.05 -3.99
N LYS A 77 -9.13 -2.37 -4.21
CA LYS A 77 -10.27 -3.15 -4.73
C LYS A 77 -11.25 -3.48 -3.62
N GLU A 78 -10.89 -3.43 -2.35
CA GLU A 78 -11.82 -3.67 -1.26
C GLU A 78 -12.55 -2.39 -0.83
N PHE A 79 -12.02 -1.22 -1.20
CA PHE A 79 -12.72 0.06 -1.07
C PHE A 79 -13.90 0.16 -2.06
N ARG A 80 -15.04 -0.41 -1.69
CA ARG A 80 -16.27 -0.42 -2.51
C ARG A 80 -17.23 0.65 -2.03
N TYR A 81 -17.07 1.87 -2.57
CA TYR A 81 -17.99 2.97 -2.31
C TYR A 81 -18.36 3.68 -3.62
N GLU A 82 -19.64 3.61 -3.98
CA GLU A 82 -20.16 3.98 -5.30
C GLU A 82 -19.79 5.41 -5.71
N ALA A 83 -19.95 6.38 -4.80
CA ALA A 83 -19.67 7.79 -5.07
C ALA A 83 -18.19 8.06 -5.42
N THR A 84 -17.29 7.12 -5.12
CA THR A 84 -15.86 7.22 -5.39
C THR A 84 -15.37 6.28 -6.48
N GLU A 85 -16.23 5.48 -7.12
CA GLU A 85 -15.81 4.39 -8.01
C GLU A 85 -14.93 4.90 -9.17
N ARG A 86 -15.28 6.05 -9.77
CA ARG A 86 -14.47 6.68 -10.82
C ARG A 86 -13.09 7.10 -10.30
N LEU A 87 -13.00 7.64 -9.08
CA LEU A 87 -11.74 8.04 -8.46
C LEU A 87 -10.90 6.81 -8.10
N ARG A 88 -11.54 5.76 -7.59
CA ARG A 88 -10.91 4.47 -7.29
C ARG A 88 -10.28 3.84 -8.53
N GLN A 89 -10.94 3.91 -9.68
CA GLN A 89 -10.39 3.45 -10.96
C GLN A 89 -9.17 4.28 -11.36
N LYS A 90 -9.28 5.61 -11.34
CA LYS A 90 -8.15 6.51 -11.62
C LYS A 90 -6.96 6.27 -10.69
N MET A 91 -7.24 6.07 -9.39
CA MET A 91 -6.22 5.77 -8.40
C MET A 91 -5.54 4.44 -8.75
N ASN A 92 -6.30 3.38 -9.03
CA ASN A 92 -5.73 2.09 -9.44
C ASN A 92 -4.89 2.19 -10.73
N ASP A 93 -5.29 3.03 -11.69
CA ASP A 93 -4.50 3.28 -12.90
C ASP A 93 -3.17 3.98 -12.58
N LYS A 94 -3.17 4.94 -11.64
CA LYS A 94 -1.94 5.56 -11.14
C LYS A 94 -1.04 4.57 -10.40
N ILE A 95 -1.60 3.72 -9.56
CA ILE A 95 -0.83 2.67 -8.86
C ILE A 95 -0.21 1.70 -9.89
N LYS A 96 -0.96 1.32 -10.94
CA LYS A 96 -0.44 0.48 -12.02
C LYS A 96 0.68 1.17 -12.80
N SER A 97 0.47 2.42 -13.21
CA SER A 97 1.48 3.19 -13.96
C SER A 97 2.74 3.44 -13.13
N GLY A 98 2.61 3.72 -11.83
CA GLY A 98 3.73 3.89 -10.92
C GLY A 98 4.57 2.62 -10.77
N ARG A 99 3.91 1.45 -10.64
CA ARG A 99 4.60 0.16 -10.60
C ARG A 99 5.33 -0.14 -11.92
N GLU A 100 4.70 0.13 -13.06
CA GLU A 100 5.33 -0.06 -14.38
C GLU A 100 6.53 0.88 -14.56
N ALA A 101 6.40 2.13 -14.15
CA ALA A 101 7.50 3.10 -14.16
C ALA A 101 8.67 2.61 -13.28
N PHE A 102 8.38 2.11 -12.08
CA PHE A 102 9.40 1.55 -11.18
C PHE A 102 10.13 0.35 -11.80
N ILE A 103 9.40 -0.59 -12.41
CA ILE A 103 9.98 -1.75 -13.10
C ILE A 103 10.90 -1.33 -14.25
N ASN A 104 10.56 -0.23 -14.93
CA ASN A 104 11.37 0.36 -15.99
C ASN A 104 12.50 1.27 -15.48
N ASN A 105 12.82 1.22 -14.18
CA ASN A 105 13.81 2.07 -13.51
C ASN A 105 13.55 3.58 -13.62
N ASN A 106 12.29 3.97 -13.84
CA ASN A 106 11.86 5.37 -13.87
C ASN A 106 11.26 5.75 -12.52
N ASN A 107 12.13 5.92 -11.51
CA ASN A 107 11.72 6.21 -10.13
C ASN A 107 11.07 7.59 -9.99
N GLU A 108 11.46 8.56 -10.82
CA GLU A 108 10.86 9.91 -10.84
C GLU A 108 9.38 9.83 -11.23
N LYS A 109 9.07 9.12 -12.33
CA LYS A 109 7.68 8.89 -12.73
C LYS A 109 6.93 8.03 -11.71
N ALA A 110 7.56 7.01 -11.14
CA ALA A 110 6.93 6.18 -10.12
C ALA A 110 6.51 7.03 -8.90
N LEU A 111 7.39 7.91 -8.44
CA LEU A 111 7.12 8.85 -7.35
C LEU A 111 6.00 9.84 -7.71
N ALA A 112 6.02 10.38 -8.93
CA ALA A 112 4.96 11.28 -9.42
C ALA A 112 3.59 10.58 -9.44
N ASP A 113 3.51 9.33 -9.91
CA ASP A 113 2.27 8.58 -9.94
C ASP A 113 1.79 8.16 -8.53
N VAL A 114 2.70 7.86 -7.60
CA VAL A 114 2.34 7.63 -6.18
C VAL A 114 1.76 8.89 -5.55
N ASN A 115 2.39 10.06 -5.75
CA ASN A 115 1.86 11.33 -5.26
C ASN A 115 0.48 11.65 -5.88
N ALA A 116 0.29 11.38 -7.17
CA ALA A 116 -1.01 11.53 -7.83
C ALA A 116 -2.07 10.57 -7.24
N ALA A 117 -1.70 9.31 -6.94
CA ALA A 117 -2.60 8.36 -6.29
C ALA A 117 -3.01 8.82 -4.88
N LEU A 118 -2.06 9.35 -4.09
CA LEU A 118 -2.34 9.90 -2.76
C LEU A 118 -3.24 11.14 -2.81
N ALA A 119 -3.09 12.00 -3.82
CA ALA A 119 -3.98 13.13 -4.02
C ALA A 119 -5.42 12.69 -4.33
N ILE A 120 -5.58 11.70 -5.22
CA ILE A 120 -6.90 11.11 -5.52
C ILE A 120 -7.49 10.46 -4.26
N TRP A 121 -6.67 9.77 -3.46
CA TRP A 121 -7.11 9.19 -2.20
C TRP A 121 -7.64 10.24 -1.22
N ALA A 122 -6.99 11.41 -1.12
CA ALA A 122 -7.48 12.50 -0.29
C ALA A 122 -8.88 12.97 -0.72
N GLU A 123 -9.14 13.09 -2.02
CA GLU A 123 -10.48 13.39 -2.55
C GLU A 123 -11.50 12.30 -2.18
N MET A 124 -11.11 11.03 -2.33
CA MET A 124 -11.97 9.89 -1.97
C MET A 124 -12.33 9.90 -0.48
N LYS A 125 -11.37 10.23 0.40
CA LYS A 125 -11.60 10.37 1.84
C LYS A 125 -12.62 11.46 2.15
N THR A 126 -12.53 12.61 1.49
CA THR A 126 -13.49 13.70 1.69
C THR A 126 -14.91 13.29 1.28
N ILE A 127 -15.08 12.63 0.14
CA ILE A 127 -16.39 12.15 -0.33
C ILE A 127 -16.94 11.07 0.61
N TYR A 128 -16.08 10.13 1.03
CA TYR A 128 -16.48 9.07 1.95
C TYR A 128 -16.92 9.65 3.31
N ALA A 129 -16.16 10.58 3.87
CA ALA A 129 -16.50 11.24 5.13
C ALA A 129 -17.82 12.02 5.05
N ALA A 130 -18.10 12.69 3.92
CA ALA A 130 -19.36 13.41 3.73
C ALA A 130 -20.58 12.49 3.69
N GLY A 131 -20.43 11.25 3.22
CA GLY A 131 -21.49 10.25 3.16
C GLY A 131 -21.70 9.43 4.45
N HIS A 132 -20.81 9.56 5.43
CA HIS A 132 -20.79 8.74 6.66
C HIS A 132 -20.64 9.61 7.93
N GLN A 133 -21.22 10.81 7.93
CA GLN A 133 -21.32 11.68 9.11
C GLN A 133 -22.41 11.21 10.08
#